data_AF-W2YPY5-F1
#
_entry.id   AF-W2YPY5-F1
#
_cell.length_a   1.000
_cell.length_b   1.000
_cell.length_c   1.000
_cell.angle_alpha   90.00
_cell.angle_beta   90.00
_cell.angle_gamma   90.00
#
_symmetry.space_group_name_H-M   'P 1'
#
loop_
_entity.id
_entity.type
_entity.pdbx_description
1 polymer ?
#
loop_
_entity_poly.entity_id
_entity_poly.type
_entity_poly.pdbx_seq_one_letter_code
_entity_poly.pdbx_strand_id
1 'polypeptide(L)' 'YNYVYEESVAGKGTDEVNSMLYHFIQRIMLANGHRKLTIYADNCGGQNKNNCVIKMLLALDQTGELDVVELKFF' A
#
# COMPACT_ATOMS: atom_id res chain seq x y z
N TYR A 1 7.65 -2.52 10.21
CA TYR A 1 8.55 -1.70 9.38
C TYR A 1 7.93 -0.33 9.26
N ASN A 2 8.71 0.73 9.41
CA ASN A 2 8.24 2.11 9.29
C ASN A 2 8.95 2.75 8.10
N TYR A 3 8.18 3.33 7.19
CA TYR A 3 8.72 4.17 6.12
C TYR A 3 8.58 5.62 6.53
N VAL A 4 9.70 6.35 6.48
CA VAL A 4 9.76 7.77 6.78
C VAL A 4 10.61 8.42 5.70
N TYR A 5 10.14 9.53 5.16
CA TYR A 5 10.90 10.35 4.23
C TYR A 5 10.65 11.82 4.53
N GLU A 6 11.61 12.63 4.14
CA GLU A 6 11.59 14.07 4.35
C GLU A 6 10.78 14.74 3.23
N GLU A 7 9.82 15.58 3.60
CA GLU A 7 8.97 16.31 2.64
C GLU A 7 9.76 17.29 1.75
N SER A 8 10.97 17.68 2.17
CA SER A 8 11.86 18.55 1.38
C SER A 8 12.49 17.83 0.18
N VAL A 9 12.55 16.49 0.22
CA VAL A 9 13.22 15.65 -0.78
C VAL A 9 12.23 15.05 -1.77
N ALA A 10 11.04 14.65 -1.30
CA ALA A 10 9.97 14.10 -2.13
C ALA A 10 8.60 14.52 -1.59
N GLY A 11 7.63 14.68 -2.47
CA GLY A 11 6.27 15.04 -2.08
C GLY A 11 5.58 13.89 -1.35
N LYS A 12 4.55 14.19 -0.56
CA LYS A 12 3.64 13.14 -0.07
C LYS A 12 2.57 12.76 -1.09
N GLY A 13 3.01 12.57 -2.32
CA GLY A 13 2.16 12.30 -3.46
C GLY A 13 1.73 10.84 -3.53
N THR A 14 0.95 10.57 -4.56
CA THR A 14 0.46 9.25 -4.91
C THR A 14 1.59 8.25 -5.11
N ASP A 15 2.63 8.64 -5.85
CA ASP A 15 3.66 7.74 -6.34
C ASP A 15 4.61 7.31 -5.22
N GLU A 16 4.91 8.21 -4.29
CA GLU A 16 5.71 7.92 -3.10
C GLU A 16 4.99 6.95 -2.17
N VAL A 17 3.70 7.18 -1.90
CA VAL A 17 2.88 6.26 -1.08
C VAL A 17 2.80 4.89 -1.74
N ASN A 18 2.53 4.84 -3.05
CA ASN A 18 2.35 3.59 -3.77
C ASN A 18 3.67 2.78 -3.85
N SER A 19 4.80 3.46 -4.09
CA SER A 19 6.11 2.80 -4.17
C SER A 19 6.57 2.22 -2.83
N MET A 20 6.37 2.94 -1.72
CA MET A 20 6.69 2.41 -0.38
C MET A 20 5.81 1.22 -0.01
N LEU A 21 4.50 1.31 -0.29
CA LEU A 21 3.57 0.24 -0.02
C LEU A 21 3.88 -1.00 -0.87
N TYR A 22 4.14 -0.82 -2.16
CA TYR A 22 4.54 -1.89 -3.07
C TYR A 22 5.85 -2.55 -2.61
N HIS A 23 6.86 -1.75 -2.24
CA HIS A 23 8.11 -2.27 -1.71
C HIS A 23 7.90 -3.10 -0.44
N PHE A 24 7.05 -2.63 0.48
CA PHE A 24 6.70 -3.40 1.68
C PHE A 24 6.06 -4.74 1.33
N ILE A 25 5.07 -4.75 0.45
CA ILE A 25 4.38 -5.98 0.05
C ILE A 25 5.37 -6.97 -0.57
N GLN A 26 6.14 -6.52 -1.56
CA GLN A 26 7.04 -7.39 -2.33
C GLN A 26 8.23 -7.90 -1.51
N ARG A 27 8.92 -7.00 -0.82
CA ARG A 27 10.21 -7.32 -0.19
C ARG A 27 10.10 -7.84 1.22
N ILE A 28 9.00 -7.53 1.90
CA ILE A 28 8.82 -7.89 3.30
C ILE A 28 7.69 -8.89 3.43
N MET A 29 6.49 -8.57 2.97
CA MET A 29 5.32 -9.41 3.24
C MET A 29 5.39 -10.74 2.48
N LEU A 30 5.55 -10.69 1.15
CA LEU A 30 5.63 -11.87 0.30
C LEU A 30 6.88 -12.70 0.57
N ALA A 31 8.02 -12.04 0.85
CA ALA A 31 9.27 -12.72 1.20
C ALA A 31 9.14 -13.56 2.49
N ASN A 32 8.26 -13.16 3.41
CA ASN A 32 7.94 -13.90 4.63
C ASN A 32 6.76 -14.87 4.46
N GLY A 33 6.28 -15.08 3.23
CA GLY A 33 5.21 -16.03 2.92
C GLY A 33 3.80 -15.55 3.31
N HIS A 34 3.63 -14.29 3.68
CA HIS A 34 2.32 -13.73 4.00
C HIS A 34 1.60 -13.29 2.71
N ARG A 35 0.36 -13.76 2.51
CA ARG A 35 -0.46 -13.47 1.32
C ARG A 35 -1.77 -12.74 1.61
N LYS A 36 -2.08 -12.48 2.88
CA LYS A 36 -3.27 -11.74 3.31
C LYS A 36 -2.84 -10.38 3.84
N LEU A 37 -3.41 -9.32 3.28
CA LEU A 37 -3.08 -7.95 3.64
C LEU A 37 -4.34 -7.24 4.16
N THR A 38 -4.26 -6.71 5.38
CA THR A 38 -5.27 -5.78 5.92
C THR A 38 -4.61 -4.43 6.16
N ILE A 39 -5.11 -3.40 5.49
CA ILE A 39 -4.69 -2.00 5.66
C ILE A 39 -5.78 -1.27 6.43
N TYR A 40 -5.34 -0.56 7.46
CA TYR A 40 -6.17 0.30 8.29
C TYR A 40 -5.75 1.75 8.03
N ALA A 41 -6.69 2.56 7.55
CA ALA A 41 -6.42 3.94 7.19
C ALA A 41 -7.50 4.87 7.78
N ASP A 42 -7.13 6.12 8.07
CA ASP A 42 -8.14 7.14 8.39
C ASP A 42 -8.97 7.47 7.14
N ASN A 43 -10.16 8.03 7.34
CA ASN A 43 -11.05 8.40 6.24
C ASN A 43 -10.59 9.61 5.39
N CYS A 44 -9.32 10.04 5.50
CA CYS A 44 -8.81 11.19 4.77
C CYS A 44 -8.79 10.92 3.26
N GLY A 45 -9.55 11.72 2.50
CA GLY A 45 -9.77 11.51 1.07
C GLY A 45 -8.54 11.70 0.18
N GLY A 46 -7.44 12.21 0.72
CA GLY A 46 -6.19 12.38 -0.01
C GLY A 46 -5.47 11.06 -0.23
N GLN A 47 -4.38 10.85 0.49
CA GLN A 47 -3.46 9.72 0.29
C GLN A 47 -4.12 8.35 0.51
N ASN A 48 -5.09 8.26 1.42
CA ASN A 48 -5.65 6.98 1.88
C ASN A 48 -6.77 6.44 0.97
N LYS A 49 -7.43 7.33 0.20
CA LYS A 49 -8.42 6.95 -0.83
C LYS A 49 -7.89 7.12 -2.25
N ASN A 50 -6.58 7.09 -2.39
CA ASN A 50 -5.95 7.30 -3.67
C ASN A 50 -6.29 6.15 -4.64
N ASN A 51 -6.87 6.50 -5.79
CA ASN A 51 -7.27 5.52 -6.82
C ASN A 51 -6.09 4.68 -7.32
N CYS A 52 -4.86 5.20 -7.34
CA CYS A 52 -3.69 4.43 -7.75
C CYS A 52 -3.33 3.35 -6.72
N VAL A 53 -3.43 3.67 -5.41
CA VAL A 53 -3.21 2.70 -4.33
C VAL A 53 -4.25 1.58 -4.42
N ILE A 54 -5.53 1.93 -4.57
CA ILE A 54 -6.61 0.94 -4.68
C ILE A 54 -6.42 0.06 -5.92
N LYS A 55 -6.06 0.65 -7.08
CA LYS A 55 -5.81 -0.11 -8.32
C LYS A 55 -4.61 -1.03 -8.20
N MET A 56 -3.53 -0.61 -7.54
CA MET A 56 -2.37 -1.46 -7.29
C MET A 56 -2.75 -2.65 -6.40
N LEU A 57 -3.47 -2.40 -5.31
CA LEU A 57 -3.95 -3.45 -4.40
C LEU A 57 -4.83 -4.47 -5.13
N LEU A 58 -5.74 -4.00 -5.98
CA LEU A 58 -6.59 -4.85 -6.81
C LEU A 58 -5.77 -5.67 -7.82
N ALA A 59 -4.74 -5.08 -8.43
CA ALA A 59 -3.87 -5.80 -9.37
C ALA A 59 -3.11 -6.94 -8.69
N LEU A 60 -2.63 -6.74 -7.45
CA LEU A 60 -1.93 -7.77 -6.67
C LEU A 60 -2.83 -8.96 -6.31
N ASP A 61 -4.11 -8.70 -6.04
CA ASP A 61 -5.12 -9.74 -5.82
C ASP A 61 -5.43 -10.49 -7.14
N GLN A 62 -5.71 -9.76 -8.22
CA GLN A 62 -6.05 -10.34 -9.53
C GLN A 62 -4.93 -11.16 -10.16
N THR A 63 -3.67 -10.82 -9.88
CA THR A 63 -2.49 -11.56 -10.36
C THR A 63 -2.16 -12.78 -9.48
N GLY A 64 -2.85 -12.96 -8.35
CA GLY A 64 -2.59 -14.06 -7.41
C GLY A 64 -1.32 -13.89 -6.58
N GLU A 65 -0.76 -12.67 -6.54
CA GLU A 65 0.32 -12.35 -5.62
C GLU A 65 -0.21 -12.32 -4.17
N LEU A 66 -1.42 -11.78 -3.99
CA LEU A 66 -2.16 -11.78 -2.73
C LEU A 66 -3.42 -12.63 -2.83
N ASP A 67 -3.77 -13.30 -1.74
CA ASP A 67 -4.98 -14.13 -1.66
C ASP A 67 -6.19 -13.32 -1.18
N VAL A 68 -5.94 -12.30 -0.34
CA VAL A 68 -6.95 -11.41 0.21
C VAL A 68 -6.33 -10.04 0.46
N VAL A 69 -7.02 -8.99 0.02
CA VAL A 69 -6.73 -7.60 0.39
C VAL A 69 -7.95 -6.93 1.03
N GLU A 70 -7.79 -6.42 2.24
CA GLU A 70 -8.79 -5.62 2.95
C GLU A 70 -8.27 -4.19 3.17
N LEU A 71 -9.02 -3.19 2.72
CA LEU A 71 -8.78 -1.78 3.04
C LEU A 71 -9.93 -1.26 3.91
N LYS A 72 -9.63 -0.99 5.18
CA LYS A 72 -10.59 -0.59 6.21
C LYS A 72 -10.37 0.88 6.58
N PHE A 73 -11.46 1.65 6.60
CA PHE A 73 -11.48 3.05 6.99
C PHE A 73 -12.17 3.24 8.34
N PHE A 74 -11.70 4.19 9.14
CA PHE A 74 -12.32 4.62 10.40
C PHE A 74 -12.75 6.09 10.34
#